data_AF-A0A0L0FAU7-F1
#
_entry.id   AF-A0A0L0FAU7-F1
#
_cell.length_a   1.000
_cell.length_b   1.000
_cell.length_c   1.000
_cell.angle_alpha   90.00
_cell.angle_beta   90.00
_cell.angle_gamma   90.00
#
_symmetry.space_group_name_H-M   'P 1'
#
loop_
_entity.id
_entity.type
_entity.pdbx_description
1 polymer ?
#
loop_
_entity_poly.entity_id
_entity_poly.type
_entity_poly.pdbx_seq_one_letter_code
_entity_poly.pdbx_strand_id
1 'polypeptide(L)'
;KDGVVSLRYSNGQPCLSVKDGTTSTLITFTCKLGGLGEPVFVGETDECTYQFVWETELMCAQKQAEMSPGDGCKVFDPETSTNYDLSPLQSQTGYPVTTHNTHHTYTLNVCAPVNDPSCGDGAGVCEKDTKTSLGKPAGALSMVNGVLTLSYTGGAKCPTSGVSSRQKESIISFVCEEGVVVGNGFPVALNSPDECTYLFEWRTPLACSSATKETMCNVVVENAYEDVEYDLSPLTRADDDWQAIVSGQTETWTYV
;
A
#
# COMPACT_ATOMS: atom_id res chain seq x y z
N LYS A 1 -18.77 -10.38 16.21
CA LYS A 1 -19.02 -11.82 16.42
C LYS A 1 -18.15 -12.57 15.42
N ASP A 2 -16.91 -12.84 15.84
CA ASP A 2 -15.88 -13.72 15.28
C ASP A 2 -16.06 -14.07 13.79
N GLY A 3 -15.95 -13.03 12.95
CA GLY A 3 -16.29 -13.06 11.53
C GLY A 3 -15.13 -13.53 10.68
N VAL A 4 -14.77 -14.81 10.79
CA VAL A 4 -13.84 -15.44 9.85
C VAL A 4 -14.53 -15.56 8.49
N VAL A 5 -14.06 -14.80 7.51
CA VAL A 5 -14.55 -14.87 6.13
C VAL A 5 -13.73 -15.92 5.40
N SER A 6 -14.39 -16.80 4.64
CA SER A 6 -13.69 -17.81 3.83
C SER A 6 -14.23 -17.83 2.41
N LEU A 7 -13.33 -17.95 1.45
CA LEU A 7 -13.63 -18.14 0.04
C LEU A 7 -13.21 -19.54 -0.38
N ARG A 8 -14.14 -20.29 -0.98
CA ARG A 8 -13.89 -21.64 -1.48
C ARG A 8 -14.03 -21.67 -2.99
N TYR A 9 -12.96 -22.08 -3.67
CA TYR A 9 -12.98 -22.45 -5.08
C TYR A 9 -13.10 -23.97 -5.18
N SER A 10 -14.14 -24.46 -5.86
CA SER A 10 -14.41 -25.89 -6.07
C SER A 10 -14.29 -26.27 -7.55
N ASN A 11 -14.29 -27.58 -7.83
CA ASN A 11 -14.23 -28.13 -9.19
C ASN A 11 -12.89 -27.90 -9.89
N GLY A 12 -11.79 -28.07 -9.15
CA GLY A 12 -10.45 -28.14 -9.71
C GLY A 12 -10.19 -29.45 -10.46
N GLN A 13 -8.93 -29.84 -10.54
CA GLN A 13 -8.52 -31.07 -11.22
C GLN A 13 -8.96 -32.33 -10.46
N PRO A 14 -9.04 -33.50 -11.09
CA PRO A 14 -9.36 -34.75 -10.39
C PRO A 14 -8.42 -35.00 -9.20
N CYS A 15 -8.99 -35.26 -8.03
CA CYS A 15 -8.26 -35.61 -6.82
C CYS A 15 -7.88 -37.09 -6.86
N LEU A 16 -6.59 -37.40 -6.73
CA LEU A 16 -6.12 -38.79 -6.78
C LEU A 16 -6.48 -39.58 -5.51
N SER A 17 -6.64 -38.88 -4.39
CA SER A 17 -6.94 -39.46 -3.07
C SER A 17 -8.42 -39.76 -2.86
N VAL A 18 -9.31 -39.12 -3.63
CA VAL A 18 -10.77 -39.24 -3.49
C VAL A 18 -11.39 -39.65 -4.81
N LYS A 19 -12.03 -40.82 -4.83
CA LYS A 19 -12.74 -41.33 -6.01
C LYS A 19 -13.85 -40.37 -6.42
N ASP A 20 -13.85 -39.97 -7.69
CA ASP A 20 -14.77 -38.96 -8.26
C ASP A 20 -14.67 -37.57 -7.58
N GLY A 21 -13.61 -37.33 -6.81
CA GLY A 21 -13.34 -36.04 -6.17
C GLY A 21 -12.60 -35.08 -7.10
N THR A 22 -12.74 -33.78 -6.83
CA THR A 22 -11.96 -32.72 -7.48
C THR A 22 -11.19 -31.94 -6.43
N THR A 23 -10.05 -31.37 -6.80
CA THR A 23 -9.28 -30.48 -5.94
C THR A 23 -10.11 -29.23 -5.65
N SER A 24 -9.91 -28.67 -4.46
CA SER A 24 -10.53 -27.40 -4.08
C SER A 24 -9.53 -26.51 -3.37
N THR A 25 -9.78 -25.20 -3.36
CA THR A 25 -8.97 -24.22 -2.65
C THR A 25 -9.84 -23.50 -1.63
N LEU A 26 -9.38 -23.44 -0.38
CA LEU A 26 -10.01 -22.69 0.70
C LEU A 26 -9.07 -21.58 1.16
N ILE A 27 -9.51 -20.35 1.00
CA ILE A 27 -8.81 -19.16 1.51
C ILE A 27 -9.58 -18.67 2.73
N THR A 28 -8.90 -18.56 3.87
CA THR A 28 -9.45 -18.02 5.11
C THR A 28 -8.88 -16.64 5.33
N PHE A 29 -9.74 -15.63 5.40
CA PHE A 29 -9.34 -14.25 5.62
C PHE A 29 -9.41 -13.89 7.10
N THR A 30 -8.35 -13.26 7.60
CA THR A 30 -8.25 -12.77 8.98
C THR A 30 -7.88 -11.29 8.98
N CYS A 31 -8.41 -10.53 9.94
CA CYS A 31 -8.07 -9.11 10.08
C CYS A 31 -6.63 -8.95 10.56
N LYS A 32 -5.83 -8.19 9.81
CA LYS A 32 -4.51 -7.69 10.20
C LYS A 32 -4.31 -6.33 9.56
N LEU A 33 -3.92 -5.33 10.36
CA LEU A 33 -3.62 -3.98 9.90
C LEU A 33 -2.25 -3.97 9.21
N GLY A 34 -2.05 -3.10 8.22
CA GLY A 34 -0.75 -2.90 7.56
C GLY A 34 -0.71 -3.30 6.09
N GLY A 35 -1.83 -3.17 5.37
CA GLY A 35 -1.93 -3.40 3.94
C GLY A 35 -2.76 -4.62 3.57
N LEU A 36 -2.74 -4.95 2.27
CA LEU A 36 -3.58 -6.01 1.72
C LEU A 36 -3.03 -7.41 2.01
N GLY A 37 -1.73 -7.52 2.29
CA GLY A 37 -1.05 -8.78 2.61
C GLY A 37 -1.03 -9.77 1.44
N GLU A 38 -0.53 -10.97 1.70
CA GLU A 38 -0.47 -12.06 0.73
C GLU A 38 -1.03 -13.36 1.33
N PRO A 39 -1.63 -14.24 0.51
CA PRO A 39 -2.12 -15.53 1.00
C PRO A 39 -0.96 -16.48 1.32
N VAL A 40 -0.92 -16.96 2.56
CA VAL A 40 0.07 -17.92 3.05
C VAL A 40 -0.49 -19.34 2.95
N PHE A 41 0.25 -20.24 2.30
CA PHE A 41 -0.13 -21.66 2.21
C PHE A 41 0.03 -22.36 3.57
N VAL A 42 -1.04 -23.00 4.04
CA VAL A 42 -1.09 -23.65 5.35
C VAL A 42 -1.02 -25.16 5.24
N GLY A 43 -1.53 -25.75 4.16
CA GLY A 43 -1.47 -27.19 3.93
C GLY A 43 -2.53 -27.69 2.96
N GLU A 44 -2.49 -28.99 2.71
CA GLU A 44 -3.47 -29.72 1.92
C GLU A 44 -4.16 -30.76 2.80
N THR A 45 -5.49 -30.85 2.72
CA THR A 45 -6.25 -31.89 3.43
C THR A 45 -6.22 -33.22 2.66
N ASP A 46 -6.51 -34.33 3.33
CA ASP A 46 -6.68 -35.65 2.68
C ASP A 46 -7.75 -35.68 1.57
N GLU A 47 -8.68 -34.71 1.59
CA GLU A 47 -9.73 -34.49 0.58
C GLU A 47 -9.28 -33.57 -0.58
N CYS A 48 -7.97 -33.42 -0.82
CA CYS A 48 -7.37 -32.54 -1.84
C CYS A 48 -7.85 -31.06 -1.78
N THR A 49 -7.99 -30.52 -0.57
CA THR A 49 -8.29 -29.09 -0.38
C THR A 49 -7.02 -28.35 0.01
N TYR A 50 -6.56 -27.44 -0.85
CA TYR A 50 -5.45 -26.53 -0.57
C TYR A 50 -5.93 -25.39 0.32
N GLN A 51 -5.30 -25.20 1.47
CA GLN A 51 -5.70 -24.21 2.46
C GLN A 51 -4.71 -23.05 2.50
N PHE A 52 -5.24 -21.84 2.43
CA PHE A 52 -4.50 -20.59 2.57
C PHE A 52 -5.10 -19.76 3.69
N VAL A 53 -4.25 -19.05 4.41
CA VAL A 53 -4.64 -17.97 5.31
C VAL A 53 -4.17 -16.66 4.71
N TRP A 54 -5.09 -15.72 4.54
CA TRP A 54 -4.80 -14.39 4.03
C TRP A 54 -5.13 -13.37 5.11
N GLU A 55 -4.08 -12.93 5.78
CA GLU A 55 -4.18 -11.81 6.74
C GLU A 55 -4.29 -10.51 5.94
N THR A 56 -5.45 -9.85 6.01
CA THR A 56 -5.75 -8.66 5.22
C THR A 56 -6.57 -7.67 6.02
N GLU A 57 -6.28 -6.38 5.86
CA GLU A 57 -7.00 -5.32 6.55
C GLU A 57 -8.45 -5.13 6.07
N LEU A 58 -8.81 -5.70 4.92
CA LEU A 58 -10.19 -5.71 4.41
C LEU A 58 -11.16 -6.45 5.34
N MET A 59 -10.65 -7.36 6.18
CA MET A 59 -11.46 -8.07 7.17
C MET A 59 -11.58 -7.32 8.49
N CYS A 60 -10.83 -6.24 8.68
CA CYS A 60 -10.96 -5.39 9.86
C CYS A 60 -12.28 -4.61 9.74
N ALA A 61 -13.08 -4.63 10.81
CA ALA A 61 -14.37 -3.97 10.84
C ALA A 61 -14.21 -2.51 10.40
N GLN A 62 -14.91 -2.12 9.32
CA GLN A 62 -14.85 -0.79 8.74
C GLN A 62 -15.12 0.27 9.81
N LYS A 63 -14.07 0.78 10.44
CA LYS A 63 -14.13 2.07 11.10
C LYS A 63 -13.91 3.09 10.00
N GLN A 64 -15.00 3.51 9.37
CA GLN A 64 -14.99 4.78 8.67
C GLN A 64 -14.76 5.84 9.75
N ALA A 65 -13.51 6.21 9.97
CA ALA A 65 -13.24 7.50 10.57
C ALA A 65 -13.79 8.51 9.55
N GLU A 66 -14.98 9.04 9.80
CA GLU A 66 -15.48 10.21 9.08
C GLU A 66 -14.47 11.32 9.31
N MET A 67 -13.65 11.61 8.29
CA MET A 67 -12.63 12.65 8.38
C MET A 67 -12.77 13.61 7.21
N SER A 68 -12.72 14.88 7.58
CA SER A 68 -12.91 16.05 6.73
C SER A 68 -12.15 15.92 5.42
N PRO A 69 -12.70 16.43 4.29
CA PRO A 69 -11.96 16.54 3.05
C PRO A 69 -10.70 17.36 3.34
N GLY A 70 -9.56 16.69 3.46
CA GLY A 70 -8.27 17.34 3.60
C GLY A 70 -7.98 18.12 2.33
N ASP A 71 -7.34 19.27 2.47
CA ASP A 71 -6.71 19.95 1.35
C ASP A 71 -5.67 19.02 0.72
N GLY A 72 -6.05 18.37 -0.37
CA GLY A 72 -5.18 18.05 -1.49
C GLY A 72 -4.01 17.07 -1.32
N CYS A 73 -3.69 16.52 -0.13
CA CYS A 73 -2.86 15.31 0.04
C CYS A 73 -2.60 14.90 1.50
N LYS A 74 -3.38 15.43 2.45
CA LYS A 74 -3.10 15.30 3.88
C LYS A 74 -4.30 14.72 4.60
N VAL A 75 -4.04 13.92 5.63
CA VAL A 75 -5.07 13.39 6.52
C VAL A 75 -4.55 13.37 7.94
N PHE A 76 -5.38 13.78 8.89
CA PHE A 76 -5.11 13.62 10.31
C PHE A 76 -5.72 12.29 10.76
N ASP A 77 -5.01 11.50 11.56
CA ASP A 77 -5.55 10.31 12.22
C ASP A 77 -5.72 10.61 13.72
N PRO A 78 -6.95 10.58 14.26
CA PRO A 78 -7.20 10.96 15.63
C PRO A 78 -6.86 9.83 16.60
N GLU A 79 -6.79 8.57 16.13
CA GLU A 79 -6.43 7.43 16.98
C GLU A 79 -4.92 7.49 17.34
N THR A 80 -4.07 7.83 16.37
CA THR A 80 -2.61 7.97 16.58
C THR A 80 -2.16 9.41 16.80
N SER A 81 -3.07 10.39 16.73
CA SER A 81 -2.76 11.83 16.75
C SER A 81 -1.69 12.23 15.72
N THR A 82 -1.64 11.54 14.58
CA THR A 82 -0.63 11.75 13.54
C THR A 82 -1.22 12.52 12.35
N ASN A 83 -0.48 13.51 11.84
CA ASN A 83 -0.76 14.14 10.55
C ASN A 83 0.07 13.45 9.47
N TYR A 84 -0.60 12.82 8.52
CA TYR A 84 0.04 12.24 7.35
C TYR A 84 -0.01 13.23 6.19
N ASP A 85 1.13 13.44 5.54
CA ASP A 85 1.29 14.31 4.39
C ASP A 85 1.99 13.55 3.26
N LEU A 86 1.23 13.19 2.22
CA LEU A 86 1.75 12.49 1.06
C LEU A 86 2.15 13.44 -0.09
N SER A 87 2.09 14.75 0.12
CA SER A 87 2.51 15.75 -0.87
C SER A 87 3.94 15.53 -1.40
N PRO A 88 4.92 15.03 -0.62
CA PRO A 88 6.26 14.73 -1.15
C PRO A 88 6.30 13.62 -2.21
N LEU A 89 5.24 12.82 -2.37
CA LEU A 89 5.10 11.83 -3.44
C LEU A 89 4.42 12.39 -4.69
N GLN A 90 4.07 13.67 -4.73
CA GLN A 90 3.60 14.30 -5.96
C GLN A 90 4.75 14.37 -6.97
N SER A 91 4.55 13.85 -8.17
CA SER A 91 5.53 13.88 -9.25
C SER A 91 5.04 14.74 -10.41
N GLN A 92 5.98 15.37 -11.12
CA GLN A 92 5.68 16.13 -12.35
C GLN A 92 5.27 15.22 -13.51
N THR A 93 5.67 13.94 -13.47
CA THR A 93 5.43 12.98 -14.56
C THR A 93 4.58 11.79 -14.12
N GLY A 94 4.71 11.37 -12.87
CA GLY A 94 4.15 10.13 -12.33
C GLY A 94 5.22 9.06 -12.17
N TYR A 95 4.84 7.97 -11.50
CA TYR A 95 5.70 6.86 -11.15
C TYR A 95 5.30 5.64 -11.98
N PRO A 96 6.27 4.91 -12.57
CA PRO A 96 5.98 3.61 -13.13
C PRO A 96 5.54 2.66 -11.99
N VAL A 97 4.54 1.84 -12.29
CA VAL A 97 4.08 0.81 -11.36
C VAL A 97 4.76 -0.50 -11.70
N THR A 98 5.34 -1.16 -10.69
CA THR A 98 5.86 -2.52 -10.82
C THR A 98 4.69 -3.49 -10.93
N THR A 99 4.70 -4.36 -11.93
CA THR A 99 3.65 -5.37 -12.14
C THR A 99 4.23 -6.77 -12.04
N HIS A 100 3.55 -7.64 -11.29
CA HIS A 100 3.89 -9.06 -11.20
C HIS A 100 2.89 -9.88 -12.02
N ASN A 101 3.39 -10.67 -12.97
CA ASN A 101 2.59 -11.62 -13.76
C ASN A 101 1.50 -11.01 -14.67
N THR A 102 1.54 -9.69 -14.94
CA THR A 102 0.66 -9.04 -15.92
C THR A 102 1.47 -8.34 -17.00
N HIS A 103 1.02 -8.39 -18.25
CA HIS A 103 1.60 -7.60 -19.36
C HIS A 103 1.15 -6.14 -19.35
N HIS A 104 0.41 -5.70 -18.32
CA HIS A 104 -0.05 -4.32 -18.21
C HIS A 104 1.05 -3.43 -17.62
N THR A 105 1.16 -2.23 -18.19
CA THR A 105 2.04 -1.18 -17.71
C THR A 105 1.20 -0.02 -17.18
N TYR A 106 1.41 0.37 -15.93
CA TYR A 106 0.70 1.50 -15.34
C TYR A 106 1.64 2.64 -14.99
N THR A 107 1.10 3.85 -14.96
CA THR A 107 1.73 5.03 -14.38
C THR A 107 0.74 5.69 -13.46
N LEU A 108 1.21 6.06 -12.28
CA LEU A 108 0.40 6.55 -11.16
C LEU A 108 1.01 7.84 -10.64
N ASN A 109 0.18 8.78 -10.20
CA ASN A 109 0.63 9.94 -9.46
C ASN A 109 -0.20 10.12 -8.19
N VAL A 110 0.43 10.63 -7.14
CA VAL A 110 -0.19 10.85 -5.82
C VAL A 110 -0.76 12.26 -5.81
N CYS A 111 -2.05 12.41 -5.45
CA CYS A 111 -2.75 13.69 -5.32
C CYS A 111 -2.70 14.65 -6.53
N ALA A 112 -2.23 14.18 -7.68
CA ALA A 112 -2.04 14.97 -8.88
C ALA A 112 -2.28 14.09 -10.12
N PRO A 113 -2.57 14.69 -11.29
CA PRO A 113 -2.65 13.95 -12.54
C PRO A 113 -1.28 13.39 -12.96
N VAL A 114 -1.27 12.26 -13.66
CA VAL A 114 -0.09 11.83 -14.42
C VAL A 114 0.10 12.75 -15.62
N ASN A 115 1.36 13.00 -16.00
CA ASN A 115 1.69 13.74 -17.22
C ASN A 115 1.81 12.79 -18.41
N ASP A 116 0.70 12.12 -18.73
CA ASP A 116 0.61 11.24 -19.89
C ASP A 116 -0.62 11.65 -20.74
N PRO A 117 -0.41 12.41 -21.83
CA PRO A 117 -1.49 12.87 -22.71
C PRO A 117 -2.28 11.72 -23.34
N SER A 118 -1.72 10.51 -23.39
CA SER A 118 -2.36 9.38 -24.05
C SER A 118 -3.59 8.86 -23.28
N CYS A 119 -3.61 9.03 -21.96
CA CYS A 119 -4.69 8.56 -21.09
C CYS A 119 -5.85 9.55 -20.88
N GLY A 120 -5.83 10.67 -21.60
CA GLY A 120 -6.83 11.74 -21.49
C GLY A 120 -6.62 12.66 -20.29
N ASP A 121 -7.29 13.80 -20.32
CA ASP A 121 -7.03 14.90 -19.38
C ASP A 121 -7.40 14.54 -17.93
N GLY A 122 -6.41 14.70 -17.04
CA GLY A 122 -6.59 14.63 -15.60
C GLY A 122 -6.62 13.22 -15.01
N ALA A 123 -6.10 12.20 -15.71
CA ALA A 123 -5.96 10.87 -15.13
C ALA A 123 -4.97 10.88 -13.95
N GLY A 124 -5.32 10.26 -12.83
CA GLY A 124 -4.40 10.04 -11.70
C GLY A 124 -3.66 8.71 -11.80
N VAL A 125 -4.26 7.73 -12.49
CA VAL A 125 -3.63 6.48 -12.90
C VAL A 125 -3.94 6.21 -14.37
N CYS A 126 -2.93 5.81 -15.12
CA CYS A 126 -2.96 5.55 -16.56
C CYS A 126 -2.44 4.14 -16.85
N GLU A 127 -3.23 3.34 -17.56
CA GLU A 127 -2.77 2.11 -18.19
C GLU A 127 -2.21 2.43 -19.58
N LYS A 128 -0.89 2.27 -19.75
CA LYS A 128 -0.17 2.73 -20.93
C LYS A 128 -0.49 1.95 -22.20
N ASP A 129 -0.69 0.64 -22.09
CA ASP A 129 -0.88 -0.24 -23.25
C ASP A 129 -2.21 0.05 -23.95
N THR A 130 -3.26 0.28 -23.17
CA THR A 130 -4.61 0.58 -23.67
C THR A 130 -4.91 2.08 -23.70
N LYS A 131 -4.01 2.92 -23.16
CA LYS A 131 -4.18 4.37 -23.02
C LYS A 131 -5.45 4.73 -22.24
N THR A 132 -5.68 3.99 -21.16
CA THR A 132 -6.93 4.06 -20.39
C THR A 132 -6.72 4.79 -19.07
N SER A 133 -7.54 5.81 -18.80
CA SER A 133 -7.64 6.40 -17.47
C SER A 133 -8.32 5.43 -16.50
N LEU A 134 -7.67 5.13 -15.38
CA LEU A 134 -8.19 4.25 -14.33
C LEU A 134 -8.79 5.03 -13.15
N GLY A 135 -8.92 6.35 -13.28
CA GLY A 135 -9.44 7.22 -12.24
C GLY A 135 -8.77 8.59 -12.28
N LYS A 136 -9.44 9.58 -11.70
CA LYS A 136 -8.95 10.96 -11.56
C LYS A 136 -8.61 11.25 -10.09
N PRO A 137 -7.68 12.17 -9.81
CA PRO A 137 -7.32 12.58 -8.46
C PRO A 137 -8.39 13.48 -7.84
N ALA A 138 -9.64 13.00 -7.79
CA ALA A 138 -10.80 13.71 -7.26
C ALA A 138 -11.13 13.30 -5.81
N GLY A 139 -10.42 12.30 -5.26
CA GLY A 139 -10.59 11.81 -3.89
C GLY A 139 -9.56 12.39 -2.92
N ALA A 140 -9.99 12.66 -1.69
CA ALA A 140 -9.10 13.04 -0.60
C ALA A 140 -8.32 11.82 -0.09
N LEU A 141 -7.13 12.06 0.46
CA LEU A 141 -6.42 11.06 1.26
C LEU A 141 -7.28 10.72 2.47
N SER A 142 -7.46 9.43 2.73
CA SER A 142 -8.30 8.92 3.82
C SER A 142 -7.56 7.86 4.62
N MET A 143 -8.00 7.63 5.85
CA MET A 143 -7.53 6.52 6.68
C MET A 143 -8.62 5.45 6.70
N VAL A 144 -8.37 4.31 6.06
CA VAL A 144 -9.30 3.17 6.01
C VAL A 144 -8.66 2.01 6.73
N ASN A 145 -9.26 1.57 7.85
CA ASN A 145 -8.73 0.46 8.66
C ASN A 145 -7.25 0.62 9.02
N GLY A 146 -6.83 1.83 9.45
CA GLY A 146 -5.45 2.10 9.84
C GLY A 146 -4.45 2.22 8.68
N VAL A 147 -4.92 2.20 7.42
CA VAL A 147 -4.08 2.41 6.25
C VAL A 147 -4.51 3.64 5.45
N LEU A 148 -3.50 4.43 5.11
CA LEU A 148 -3.62 5.59 4.23
C LEU A 148 -4.05 5.13 2.84
N THR A 149 -5.18 5.62 2.38
CA THR A 149 -5.81 5.20 1.13
C THR A 149 -6.20 6.40 0.28
N LEU A 150 -5.75 6.40 -0.99
CA LEU A 150 -6.30 7.24 -2.04
C LEU A 150 -7.28 6.43 -2.91
N SER A 151 -8.47 6.98 -3.12
CA SER A 151 -9.46 6.44 -4.04
C SER A 151 -9.63 7.38 -5.22
N TYR A 152 -9.26 6.91 -6.41
CA TYR A 152 -9.43 7.64 -7.66
C TYR A 152 -10.58 7.05 -8.45
N THR A 153 -11.60 7.86 -8.70
CA THR A 153 -12.81 7.47 -9.41
C THR A 153 -12.96 8.24 -10.72
N GLY A 154 -13.98 7.93 -11.51
CA GLY A 154 -14.27 8.69 -12.73
C GLY A 154 -13.32 8.43 -13.90
N GLY A 155 -12.71 7.23 -13.96
CA GLY A 155 -11.91 6.78 -15.09
C GLY A 155 -12.74 6.42 -16.33
N ALA A 156 -12.16 5.63 -17.23
CA ALA A 156 -12.82 5.14 -18.42
C ALA A 156 -14.02 4.23 -18.10
N LYS A 157 -14.88 3.97 -19.07
CA LYS A 157 -16.01 3.04 -18.89
C LYS A 157 -15.50 1.61 -18.72
N CYS A 158 -16.13 0.88 -17.81
CA CYS A 158 -15.84 -0.54 -17.62
C CYS A 158 -16.26 -1.39 -18.83
N PRO A 159 -15.43 -2.37 -19.25
CA PRO A 159 -15.85 -3.41 -20.18
C PRO A 159 -16.94 -4.26 -19.52
N THR A 160 -18.05 -4.50 -20.20
CA THR A 160 -19.15 -5.36 -19.72
C THR A 160 -19.69 -5.05 -18.32
N SER A 161 -20.52 -4.01 -18.23
CA SER A 161 -21.53 -3.98 -17.17
C SER A 161 -22.89 -3.72 -17.83
N GLY A 162 -23.81 -4.67 -17.67
CA GLY A 162 -25.24 -4.44 -17.91
C GLY A 162 -25.84 -3.33 -17.03
N VAL A 163 -25.00 -2.75 -16.15
CA VAL A 163 -25.22 -1.53 -15.40
C VAL A 163 -24.57 -0.39 -16.18
N SER A 164 -25.39 0.35 -16.93
CA SER A 164 -24.96 1.44 -17.81
C SER A 164 -24.46 2.67 -17.03
N SER A 165 -23.27 2.61 -16.41
CA SER A 165 -22.51 3.81 -15.97
C SER A 165 -21.22 3.54 -15.19
N ARG A 166 -20.86 2.29 -14.81
CA ARG A 166 -19.67 2.08 -13.96
C ARG A 166 -18.39 2.54 -14.68
N GLN A 167 -17.59 3.34 -13.97
CA GLN A 167 -16.30 3.83 -14.41
C GLN A 167 -15.19 3.09 -13.68
N LYS A 168 -14.05 2.92 -14.34
CA LYS A 168 -12.84 2.36 -13.75
C LYS A 168 -12.39 3.23 -12.59
N GLU A 169 -11.91 2.58 -11.55
CA GLU A 169 -11.43 3.19 -10.32
C GLU A 169 -10.14 2.53 -9.85
N SER A 170 -9.31 3.31 -9.15
CA SER A 170 -8.07 2.86 -8.55
C SER A 170 -8.09 3.11 -7.05
N ILE A 171 -7.62 2.12 -6.29
CA ILE A 171 -7.40 2.21 -4.85
C ILE A 171 -5.90 2.05 -4.61
N ILE A 172 -5.33 3.01 -3.89
CA ILE A 172 -3.88 3.11 -3.66
C ILE A 172 -3.68 3.12 -2.15
N SER A 173 -3.16 2.01 -1.63
CA SER A 173 -2.88 1.82 -0.21
C SER A 173 -1.42 2.15 0.08
N PHE A 174 -1.17 3.05 1.03
CA PHE A 174 0.18 3.40 1.46
C PHE A 174 0.54 2.66 2.74
N VAL A 175 1.59 1.86 2.67
CA VAL A 175 2.04 1.00 3.76
C VAL A 175 3.34 1.55 4.35
N CYS A 176 3.45 1.58 5.67
CA CYS A 176 4.66 2.01 6.36
C CYS A 176 5.83 1.07 6.04
N GLU A 177 6.91 1.63 5.50
CA GLU A 177 8.19 0.93 5.36
C GLU A 177 9.32 1.94 5.67
N GLU A 178 10.03 1.68 6.76
CA GLU A 178 11.19 2.48 7.18
C GLU A 178 12.44 2.10 6.38
N GLY A 179 13.43 2.99 6.33
CA GLY A 179 14.69 2.75 5.62
C GLY A 179 14.63 2.87 4.09
N VAL A 180 13.46 3.17 3.53
CA VAL A 180 13.29 3.50 2.10
C VAL A 180 13.35 5.01 1.91
N VAL A 181 14.09 5.48 0.91
CA VAL A 181 14.12 6.90 0.55
C VAL A 181 12.80 7.30 -0.09
N VAL A 182 12.20 8.41 0.38
CA VAL A 182 10.96 8.97 -0.18
C VAL A 182 11.11 9.17 -1.69
N GLY A 183 10.20 8.59 -2.47
CA GLY A 183 10.21 8.69 -3.93
C GLY A 183 11.16 7.74 -4.68
N ASN A 184 11.97 6.93 -3.98
CA ASN A 184 12.78 5.85 -4.58
C ASN A 184 12.11 4.47 -4.52
N GLY A 185 10.98 4.35 -3.81
CA GLY A 185 10.08 3.20 -3.90
C GLY A 185 9.10 3.35 -5.05
N PHE A 186 8.77 2.26 -5.74
CA PHE A 186 7.75 2.24 -6.80
C PHE A 186 6.46 1.58 -6.28
N PRO A 187 5.29 2.12 -6.64
CA PRO A 187 4.03 1.43 -6.37
C PRO A 187 4.01 0.07 -7.09
N VAL A 188 3.36 -0.91 -6.47
CA VAL A 188 3.20 -2.27 -7.01
C VAL A 188 1.73 -2.48 -7.34
N ALA A 189 1.44 -3.05 -8.52
CA ALA A 189 0.11 -3.48 -8.88
C ALA A 189 -0.24 -4.80 -8.19
N LEU A 190 -1.43 -4.84 -7.58
CA LEU A 190 -1.96 -6.02 -6.92
C LEU A 190 -3.05 -6.68 -7.79
N ASN A 191 -3.46 -7.87 -7.37
CA ASN A 191 -4.55 -8.59 -8.03
C ASN A 191 -5.84 -7.79 -7.94
N SER A 192 -6.32 -7.36 -9.10
CA SER A 192 -7.57 -6.61 -9.24
C SER A 192 -8.77 -7.56 -9.08
N PRO A 193 -9.81 -7.20 -8.30
CA PRO A 193 -10.95 -8.09 -8.08
C PRO A 193 -11.84 -8.26 -9.33
N ASP A 194 -11.78 -7.31 -10.26
CA ASP A 194 -12.47 -7.32 -11.54
C ASP A 194 -11.75 -6.41 -12.56
N GLU A 195 -12.31 -6.26 -13.77
CA GLU A 195 -11.77 -5.40 -14.84
C GLU A 195 -12.08 -3.90 -14.67
N CYS A 196 -12.68 -3.51 -13.54
CA CYS A 196 -13.03 -2.12 -13.22
C CYS A 196 -12.22 -1.53 -12.08
N THR A 197 -11.75 -2.36 -11.16
CA THR A 197 -11.19 -1.93 -9.88
C THR A 197 -9.72 -2.30 -9.85
N TYR A 198 -8.84 -1.30 -9.76
CA TYR A 198 -7.40 -1.51 -9.81
C TYR A 198 -6.78 -1.22 -8.45
N LEU A 199 -6.02 -2.18 -7.94
CA LEU A 199 -5.43 -2.10 -6.60
C LEU A 199 -3.91 -1.87 -6.70
N PHE A 200 -3.41 -0.88 -5.97
CA PHE A 200 -1.99 -0.56 -5.90
C PHE A 200 -1.55 -0.45 -4.44
N GLU A 201 -0.37 -0.98 -4.14
CA GLU A 201 0.30 -0.78 -2.85
C GLU A 201 1.54 0.08 -3.05
N TRP A 202 1.74 1.06 -2.18
CA TRP A 202 2.96 1.85 -2.17
C TRP A 202 3.55 1.91 -0.77
N ARG A 203 4.72 1.28 -0.62
CA ARG A 203 5.47 1.32 0.63
C ARG A 203 6.31 2.58 0.74
N THR A 204 6.17 3.31 1.84
CA THR A 204 6.81 4.61 2.04
C THR A 204 6.95 4.93 3.53
N PRO A 205 8.03 5.61 3.96
CA PRO A 205 8.16 6.08 5.34
C PRO A 205 7.11 7.15 5.70
N LEU A 206 6.48 7.80 4.70
CA LEU A 206 5.43 8.80 4.93
C LEU A 206 4.12 8.19 5.45
N ALA A 207 3.95 6.87 5.37
CA ALA A 207 2.83 6.15 5.94
C ALA A 207 3.09 5.67 7.37
N CYS A 208 4.29 5.90 7.91
CA CYS A 208 4.63 5.53 9.27
C CYS A 208 4.10 6.57 10.26
N SER A 209 3.38 6.10 11.28
CA SER A 209 2.85 6.98 12.32
C SER A 209 3.99 7.63 13.12
N SER A 210 3.76 8.82 13.68
CA SER A 210 4.72 9.35 14.66
C SER A 210 4.58 8.67 16.03
N ALA A 211 3.59 7.81 16.24
CA ALA A 211 3.48 6.98 17.44
C ALA A 211 4.49 5.82 17.43
N THR A 212 4.93 5.36 16.26
CA THR A 212 6.06 4.41 16.12
C THR A 212 7.43 5.10 16.20
N LYS A 213 7.48 6.44 16.25
CA LYS A 213 8.67 7.23 16.60
C LYS A 213 8.99 7.24 18.10
N GLU A 214 8.34 6.41 18.92
CA GLU A 214 9.04 5.85 20.09
C GLU A 214 10.07 4.81 19.59
N THR A 215 10.99 5.27 18.74
CA THR A 215 12.18 4.54 18.38
C THR A 215 12.93 4.37 19.69
N MET A 216 12.99 3.15 20.21
CA MET A 216 14.01 2.85 21.21
C MET A 216 15.36 3.09 20.51
N CYS A 217 15.97 4.24 20.75
CA CYS A 217 17.30 4.59 20.24
C CYS A 217 18.37 3.88 21.07
N ASN A 218 18.21 2.59 21.33
CA ASN A 218 19.18 1.77 22.03
C ASN A 218 19.89 0.84 21.04
N VAL A 219 21.22 0.78 21.12
CA VAL A 219 22.02 -0.20 20.37
C VAL A 219 22.57 -1.20 21.38
N VAL A 220 22.24 -2.47 21.22
CA VAL A 220 22.85 -3.57 21.98
C VAL A 220 24.06 -4.06 21.18
N VAL A 221 25.25 -3.91 21.75
CA VAL A 221 26.48 -4.47 21.19
C VAL A 221 26.71 -5.83 21.83
N GLU A 222 26.47 -6.90 21.07
CA GLU A 222 26.81 -8.26 21.49
C GLU A 222 28.33 -8.41 21.55
N ASN A 223 28.86 -8.71 22.74
CA ASN A 223 30.27 -9.07 22.92
C ASN A 223 30.37 -10.42 23.64
N ALA A 224 31.44 -11.16 23.37
CA ALA A 224 31.66 -12.53 23.87
C ALA A 224 31.76 -12.68 25.41
N TYR A 225 31.63 -11.58 26.17
CA TYR A 225 31.75 -11.55 27.62
C TYR A 225 30.55 -10.89 28.31
N GLU A 226 29.86 -9.93 27.67
CA GLU A 226 28.65 -9.28 28.20
C GLU A 226 27.99 -8.44 27.09
N ASP A 227 26.66 -8.44 27.03
CA ASP A 227 25.89 -7.56 26.14
C ASP A 227 25.84 -6.16 26.77
N VAL A 228 26.38 -5.17 26.07
CA VAL A 228 26.37 -3.77 26.55
C VAL A 228 25.39 -2.97 25.72
N GLU A 229 24.42 -2.37 26.40
CA GLU A 229 23.41 -1.51 25.80
C GLU A 229 23.84 -0.04 25.86
N TYR A 230 23.79 0.65 24.71
CA TYR A 230 24.07 2.07 24.59
C TYR A 230 22.80 2.83 24.23
N ASP A 231 22.40 3.78 25.08
CA ASP A 231 21.30 4.70 24.81
C ASP A 231 21.77 5.90 23.98
N LEU A 232 21.30 5.98 22.75
CA LEU A 232 21.55 7.05 21.79
C LEU A 232 20.41 8.06 21.72
N SER A 233 19.34 7.89 22.51
CA SER A 233 18.23 8.86 22.61
C SER A 233 18.70 10.31 22.86
N PRO A 234 19.77 10.57 23.65
CA PRO A 234 20.31 11.93 23.83
C PRO A 234 20.84 12.59 22.55
N LEU A 235 21.08 11.81 21.48
CA LEU A 235 21.53 12.32 20.19
C LEU A 235 20.35 12.73 19.28
N THR A 236 19.10 12.55 19.70
CA THR A 236 17.95 13.02 18.93
C THR A 236 17.82 14.54 19.05
N ARG A 237 17.64 15.23 17.91
CA ARG A 237 17.35 16.65 17.85
C ARG A 237 15.95 16.83 17.27
N ALA A 238 15.05 17.44 18.04
CA ALA A 238 13.66 17.63 17.65
C ALA A 238 13.48 18.77 16.63
N ASP A 239 14.37 19.76 16.67
CA ASP A 239 14.19 21.03 15.97
C ASP A 239 15.06 21.20 14.71
N ASP A 240 16.08 20.35 14.50
CA ASP A 240 17.03 20.47 13.38
C ASP A 240 17.89 19.20 13.19
N ASP A 241 18.51 19.04 12.02
CA ASP A 241 19.36 17.90 11.64
C ASP A 241 20.81 18.04 12.13
N TRP A 242 21.52 16.91 12.25
CA TRP A 242 22.96 16.90 12.52
C TRP A 242 23.76 17.32 11.29
N GLN A 243 24.62 18.33 11.44
CA GLN A 243 25.58 18.71 10.41
C GLN A 243 26.91 17.97 10.62
N ALA A 244 27.33 17.20 9.61
CA ALA A 244 28.60 16.49 9.64
C ALA A 244 29.78 17.44 9.35
N ILE A 245 30.82 17.37 10.18
CA ILE A 245 32.07 18.09 9.93
C ILE A 245 32.92 17.26 8.96
N VAL A 246 33.11 17.75 7.74
CA VAL A 246 33.96 17.10 6.74
C VAL A 246 35.42 17.51 6.96
N SER A 247 36.27 16.57 7.39
CA SER A 247 37.70 16.86 7.58
C SER A 247 38.39 17.02 6.21
N GLY A 248 38.98 18.19 5.96
CA GLY A 248 39.75 18.48 4.74
C GLY A 248 39.16 19.56 3.83
N GLN A 249 38.03 20.17 4.19
CA GLN A 249 37.50 21.35 3.49
C GLN A 249 37.19 22.47 4.48
N THR A 250 37.88 23.60 4.33
CA THR A 250 37.52 24.87 4.97
C THR A 250 36.46 25.56 4.12
N GLU A 251 35.21 25.10 4.14
CA GLU A 251 34.07 25.92 3.70
C GLU A 251 32.75 25.27 4.12
N THR A 252 32.00 26.00 4.95
CA THR A 252 30.62 25.70 5.33
C THR A 252 29.69 26.08 4.18
N TRP A 253 28.98 25.11 3.61
CA TRP A 253 27.87 25.39 2.69
C TRP A 253 26.55 25.24 3.43
N THR A 254 25.85 26.36 3.60
CA THR A 254 24.40 26.37 3.90
C THR A 254 23.66 25.98 2.63
N TYR A 255 22.99 24.83 2.64
CA TYR A 255 21.93 24.55 1.68
C TYR A 255 20.68 25.34 2.11
N VAL A 256 20.19 26.21 1.21
CA VAL A 256 18.92 26.92 1.32
C VAL A 256 17.79 25.98 0.91
#